data_AF-A0A358D099-F1
#
_entry.id   AF-A0A358D099-F1
#
_cell.length_a   1.000
_cell.length_b   1.000
_cell.length_c   1.000
_cell.angle_alpha   90.00
_cell.angle_beta   90.00
_cell.angle_gamma   90.00
#
_symmetry.space_group_name_H-M   'P 1'
#
loop_
_entity.id
_entity.type
_entity.pdbx_description
1 polymer ?
#
loop_
_entity_poly.entity_id
_entity_poly.type
_entity_poly.pdbx_seq_one_letter_code
_entity_poly.pdbx_strand_id
1 'polypeptide(L)'
;MSRSEHIEGLELARLTPADVEYFFRTLLPRIPRSTGEDKRPLLDLLRSRLQETAMYLGDPLAVNFDPTDIEKAIDSICDRLERMKRRHWKATKDGTSVLTQLRTQVGEISADLNELATR
;
A
#
# COMPACT_ATOMS: atom_id res chain seq x y z
N MET A 1 -12.36 11.14 14.16
CA MET A 1 -10.94 11.06 13.78
C MET A 1 -10.83 11.42 12.31
N SER A 2 -10.07 12.45 11.99
CA SER A 2 -9.75 12.87 10.63
C SER A 2 -8.69 11.96 10.02
N ARG A 3 -8.51 12.03 8.69
CA ARG A 3 -7.47 11.30 7.95
C ARG A 3 -6.08 11.58 8.53
N SER A 4 -5.76 12.86 8.74
CA SER A 4 -4.45 13.29 9.26
C SER A 4 -4.22 12.78 10.68
N GLU A 5 -5.22 12.87 11.56
CA GLU A 5 -5.14 12.34 12.93
C GLU A 5 -4.89 10.82 12.94
N HIS A 6 -5.54 10.08 12.04
CA HIS A 6 -5.29 8.64 11.89
C HIS A 6 -3.84 8.36 11.48
N ILE A 7 -3.36 9.05 10.45
CA ILE A 7 -2.00 8.85 9.90
C ILE A 7 -0.92 9.22 10.93
N GLU A 8 -1.09 10.33 11.65
CA GLU A 8 -0.17 10.76 12.71
C GLU A 8 -0.07 9.72 13.83
N GLY A 9 -1.18 9.06 14.17
CA GLY A 9 -1.22 7.98 15.16
C GLY A 9 -0.52 6.68 14.76
N LEU A 10 -0.13 6.50 13.49
CA LEU A 10 0.51 5.26 13.01
C LEU A 10 2.03 5.21 13.24
N GLU A 11 2.65 6.28 13.72
CA GLU A 11 4.10 6.39 13.93
C GLU A 11 4.93 5.91 12.72
N LEU A 12 4.51 6.27 11.49
CA LEU A 12 5.04 5.72 10.23
C LEU A 12 6.58 5.76 10.11
N ALA A 13 7.24 6.75 10.72
CA ALA A 13 8.69 6.89 10.73
C ALA A 13 9.42 5.70 11.39
N ARG A 14 8.74 4.93 12.25
CA ARG A 14 9.29 3.76 12.95
C ARG A 14 9.16 2.47 12.15
N LEU A 15 8.31 2.41 11.13
CA LEU A 15 8.08 1.20 10.35
C LEU A 15 9.36 0.73 9.66
N THR A 16 9.80 -0.46 9.99
CA THR A 16 10.93 -1.12 9.32
C THR A 16 10.49 -1.69 7.97
N PRO A 17 11.44 -2.08 7.10
CA PRO A 17 11.11 -2.85 5.90
C PRO A 17 10.28 -4.11 6.17
N ALA A 18 10.47 -4.76 7.32
CA ALA A 18 9.70 -5.94 7.70
C ALA A 18 8.25 -5.59 8.03
N ASP A 19 8.03 -4.47 8.72
CA ASP A 19 6.68 -3.99 9.07
C ASP A 19 5.90 -3.58 7.81
N VAL A 20 6.56 -2.91 6.86
CA VAL A 20 5.97 -2.55 5.57
C VAL A 20 5.55 -3.80 4.79
N GLU A 21 6.42 -4.82 4.70
CA GLU A 21 6.05 -6.06 4.01
C GLU A 21 4.92 -6.80 4.73
N TYR A 22 4.95 -6.86 6.05
CA TYR A 22 3.89 -7.46 6.85
C TYR A 22 2.54 -6.77 6.60
N PHE A 23 2.53 -5.43 6.50
CA PHE A 23 1.35 -4.67 6.15
C PHE A 23 0.74 -5.13 4.83
N PHE A 24 1.52 -5.22 3.74
CA PHE A 24 1.00 -5.64 2.44
C PHE A 24 0.58 -7.12 2.42
N ARG A 25 1.35 -8.02 3.04
CA ARG A 25 1.01 -9.46 3.15
C ARG A 25 -0.33 -9.71 3.86
N THR A 26 -0.71 -8.81 4.77
CA THR A 26 -1.96 -8.93 5.56
C THR A 26 -3.07 -8.02 5.05
N LEU A 27 -2.86 -7.36 3.91
CA LEU A 27 -3.76 -6.31 3.43
C LEU A 27 -5.03 -6.86 2.78
N LEU A 28 -4.91 -7.90 1.94
CA LEU A 28 -6.02 -8.43 1.14
C LEU A 28 -7.30 -8.70 1.95
N PRO A 29 -7.27 -9.41 3.11
CA PRO A 29 -8.49 -9.68 3.87
C PRO A 29 -9.11 -8.43 4.52
N ARG A 30 -8.40 -7.31 4.56
CA ARG A 30 -8.86 -6.04 5.15
C ARG A 30 -9.57 -5.16 4.13
N ILE A 31 -9.42 -5.44 2.83
CA ILE A 31 -10.03 -4.66 1.76
C ILE A 31 -11.42 -5.24 1.44
N PRO A 32 -12.49 -4.44 1.50
CA PRO A 32 -13.81 -4.91 1.12
C PRO A 32 -13.87 -5.22 -0.39
N ARG A 33 -14.49 -6.36 -0.75
CA ARG A 33 -14.68 -6.74 -2.17
C ARG A 33 -15.59 -5.77 -2.93
N SER A 34 -16.56 -5.22 -2.22
CA SER A 34 -17.51 -4.21 -2.72
C SER A 34 -17.92 -3.30 -1.58
N THR A 35 -18.44 -2.13 -1.93
CA THR A 35 -18.96 -1.15 -0.96
C THR A 35 -20.21 -0.48 -1.53
N GLY A 36 -20.94 0.27 -0.71
CA GLY A 36 -22.06 1.11 -1.18
C GLY A 36 -21.61 2.15 -2.20
N GLU A 37 -22.56 2.67 -2.99
CA GLU A 37 -22.27 3.67 -4.04
C GLU A 37 -21.55 4.91 -3.49
N ASP A 38 -21.88 5.30 -2.26
CA ASP A 38 -21.31 6.42 -1.51
C ASP A 38 -19.80 6.27 -1.24
N LYS A 39 -19.32 5.02 -1.09
CA LYS A 39 -17.93 4.70 -0.79
C LYS A 39 -17.15 4.13 -1.97
N ARG A 40 -17.82 3.85 -3.09
CA ARG A 40 -17.18 3.33 -4.29
C ARG A 40 -15.98 4.18 -4.75
N PRO A 41 -16.06 5.54 -4.74
CA PRO A 41 -14.90 6.36 -5.10
C PRO A 41 -13.69 6.14 -4.21
N LEU A 42 -13.89 5.88 -2.91
CA LEU A 42 -12.82 5.63 -1.96
C LEU A 42 -12.18 4.24 -2.17
N LEU A 43 -12.99 3.22 -2.50
CA LEU A 43 -12.48 1.91 -2.86
C LEU A 43 -11.67 1.96 -4.17
N ASP A 44 -12.13 2.75 -5.15
CA ASP A 44 -11.41 2.95 -6.41
C ASP A 44 -10.10 3.74 -6.20
N LEU A 45 -10.07 4.70 -5.29
CA LEU A 45 -8.84 5.38 -4.87
C LEU A 45 -7.83 4.41 -4.24
N LEU A 46 -8.29 3.56 -3.32
CA LEU A 46 -7.47 2.53 -2.69
C LEU A 46 -6.86 1.57 -3.73
N ARG A 47 -7.65 1.15 -4.72
CA ARG A 47 -7.19 0.33 -5.86
C ARG A 47 -6.10 1.05 -6.67
N SER A 48 -6.31 2.32 -7.00
CA SER A 48 -5.32 3.14 -7.72
C SER A 48 -4.00 3.22 -6.94
N ARG A 49 -4.04 3.48 -5.63
CA ARG A 49 -2.83 3.55 -4.79
C ARG A 49 -2.04 2.24 -4.77
N LEU A 50 -2.72 1.10 -4.74
CA LEU A 50 -2.06 -0.21 -4.80
C LEU A 50 -1.38 -0.41 -6.15
N GLN A 51 -2.06 -0.07 -7.24
CA GLN A 51 -1.50 -0.14 -8.58
C GLN A 51 -0.29 0.80 -8.75
N GLU A 52 -0.39 2.05 -8.29
CA GLU A 52 0.70 3.02 -8.26
C GLU A 52 1.89 2.54 -7.43
N THR A 53 1.62 1.89 -6.29
CA THR A 53 2.68 1.31 -5.45
C THR A 53 3.39 0.17 -6.18
N ALA A 54 2.65 -0.71 -6.88
CA ALA A 54 3.25 -1.77 -7.70
C ALA A 54 4.10 -1.20 -8.85
N MET A 55 3.62 -0.16 -9.54
CA MET A 55 4.38 0.54 -10.58
C MET A 55 5.65 1.20 -10.02
N TYR A 56 5.54 1.88 -8.88
CA TYR A 56 6.67 2.52 -8.19
C TYR A 56 7.76 1.50 -7.80
N LEU A 57 7.36 0.31 -7.37
CA LEU A 57 8.27 -0.80 -7.06
C LEU A 57 8.87 -1.47 -8.31
N GLY A 58 8.59 -0.94 -9.50
CA GLY A 58 9.19 -1.36 -10.76
C GLY A 58 8.50 -2.55 -11.41
N ASP A 59 7.19 -2.72 -11.20
CA ASP A 59 6.38 -3.61 -12.02
C ASP A 59 5.82 -2.88 -13.26
N PRO A 60 6.39 -3.11 -14.47
CA PRO A 60 5.91 -2.43 -15.67
C PRO A 60 4.55 -2.93 -16.15
N LEU A 61 4.10 -4.10 -15.69
CA LEU A 61 2.79 -4.65 -16.06
C LEU A 61 1.68 -4.09 -15.19
N ALA A 62 2.01 -3.48 -14.05
CA ALA A 62 1.03 -2.93 -13.11
C ALA A 62 0.11 -1.89 -13.75
N VAL A 63 0.57 -1.11 -14.73
CA VAL A 63 -0.29 -0.15 -15.47
C VAL A 63 -1.47 -0.81 -16.18
N ASN A 64 -1.35 -2.10 -16.51
CA ASN A 64 -2.37 -2.87 -17.22
C ASN A 64 -3.15 -3.82 -16.30
N PHE A 65 -2.99 -3.70 -14.98
CA PHE A 65 -3.80 -4.51 -14.06
C PHE A 65 -5.26 -4.09 -14.17
N ASP A 66 -6.16 -5.07 -14.07
CA ASP A 66 -7.57 -4.78 -13.87
C ASP A 66 -7.70 -4.04 -12.54
N PRO A 67 -8.24 -2.80 -12.50
CA PRO A 67 -8.36 -2.04 -11.26
C PRO A 67 -9.18 -2.76 -10.18
N THR A 68 -10.04 -3.70 -10.56
CA THR A 68 -10.83 -4.50 -9.62
C THR A 68 -10.06 -5.69 -9.03
N ASP A 69 -8.96 -6.10 -9.67
CA ASP A 69 -8.08 -7.19 -9.26
C ASP A 69 -7.02 -6.71 -8.26
N ILE A 70 -7.49 -6.47 -7.04
CA ILE A 70 -6.67 -6.02 -5.91
C ILE A 70 -5.62 -7.07 -5.52
N GLU A 71 -5.94 -8.36 -5.65
CA GLU A 71 -5.05 -9.47 -5.31
C GLU A 71 -3.80 -9.41 -6.17
N LYS A 72 -3.95 -9.23 -7.49
CA LYS A 72 -2.82 -9.09 -8.41
C LYS A 72 -1.91 -7.90 -8.08
N ALA A 73 -2.48 -6.77 -7.67
CA ALA A 73 -1.69 -5.61 -7.26
C ALA A 73 -0.90 -5.91 -5.97
N ILE A 74 -1.53 -6.54 -4.97
CA ILE A 74 -0.90 -6.91 -3.70
C ILE A 74 0.19 -7.96 -3.90
N ASP A 75 -0.06 -8.99 -4.69
CA ASP A 75 0.93 -10.03 -5.00
C ASP A 75 2.15 -9.44 -5.68
N SER A 76 1.93 -8.57 -6.68
CA SER A 76 3.01 -7.83 -7.34
C SER A 76 3.83 -7.00 -6.34
N ILE A 77 3.19 -6.28 -5.41
CA ILE A 77 3.89 -5.53 -4.36
C ILE A 77 4.73 -6.46 -3.49
N CYS A 78 4.13 -7.55 -2.99
CA CYS A 78 4.81 -8.52 -2.13
C CYS A 78 6.03 -9.14 -2.81
N ASP A 79 5.90 -9.57 -4.07
CA ASP A 79 6.98 -10.12 -4.87
C ASP A 79 8.14 -9.13 -5.04
N ARG A 80 7.83 -7.86 -5.29
CA ARG A 80 8.85 -6.81 -5.47
C ARG A 80 9.56 -6.52 -4.16
N LEU A 81 8.85 -6.39 -3.04
CA LEU A 81 9.43 -6.20 -1.72
C LEU A 81 10.36 -7.37 -1.34
N GLU A 82 9.96 -8.61 -1.64
CA GLU A 82 10.78 -9.80 -1.37
C GLU A 82 12.05 -9.83 -2.25
N ARG A 83 11.94 -9.46 -3.53
CA ARG A 83 13.11 -9.32 -4.42
C ARG A 83 14.05 -8.20 -3.99
N MET A 84 13.52 -7.10 -3.46
CA MET A 84 14.31 -6.02 -2.87
C MET A 84 15.06 -6.46 -1.61
N LYS A 85 14.48 -7.35 -0.79
CA LYS A 85 15.20 -7.98 0.34
C LYS A 85 16.43 -8.75 -0.09
N ARG A 86 16.35 -9.49 -1.19
CA ARG A 86 17.50 -10.22 -1.73
C ARG A 86 18.60 -9.31 -2.27
N ARG A 87 18.28 -8.06 -2.66
CA ARG A 87 19.22 -7.19 -3.39
C ARG A 87 19.66 -5.92 -2.67
N HIS A 88 18.81 -5.21 -1.90
CA HIS A 88 18.99 -3.75 -1.79
C HIS A 88 18.46 -3.00 -0.55
N TRP A 89 17.74 -3.57 0.43
CA TRP A 89 17.35 -2.75 1.61
C TRP A 89 18.56 -2.14 2.36
N LYS A 90 19.76 -2.71 2.20
CA LYS A 90 21.00 -2.26 2.83
C LYS A 90 21.93 -1.44 1.92
N ALA A 91 21.65 -1.33 0.61
CA ALA A 91 22.46 -0.52 -0.30
C ALA A 91 21.91 0.92 -0.35
N THR A 92 22.77 1.88 -0.06
CA THR A 92 22.50 3.26 0.40
C THR A 92 21.72 4.16 -0.57
N LYS A 93 21.11 5.23 -0.02
CA LYS A 93 20.35 6.35 -0.63
C LYS A 93 19.00 5.99 -1.29
N ASP A 94 18.95 5.00 -2.16
CA ASP A 94 17.70 4.61 -2.84
C ASP A 94 16.77 3.81 -1.92
N GLY A 95 17.31 2.93 -1.08
CA GLY A 95 16.52 2.17 -0.09
C GLY A 95 15.83 3.05 0.96
N THR A 96 16.47 4.16 1.37
CA THR A 96 15.87 5.13 2.31
C THR A 96 14.76 5.92 1.66
N SER A 97 14.92 6.31 0.38
CA SER A 97 13.87 6.98 -0.39
C SER A 97 12.67 6.06 -0.60
N VAL A 98 12.90 4.81 -0.98
CA VAL A 98 11.84 3.81 -1.17
C VAL A 98 11.12 3.49 0.15
N LEU A 99 11.84 3.30 1.25
CA LEU A 99 11.21 3.07 2.55
C LEU A 99 10.33 4.26 2.97
N THR A 100 10.79 5.49 2.74
CA THR A 100 10.01 6.69 3.04
C THR A 100 8.75 6.75 2.20
N GLN A 101 8.84 6.49 0.90
CA GLN A 101 7.66 6.45 0.03
C GLN A 101 6.67 5.36 0.45
N LEU A 102 7.17 4.16 0.77
CA LEU A 102 6.32 3.05 1.21
C LEU A 102 5.64 3.34 2.54
N ARG A 103 6.31 4.02 3.47
CA ARG A 103 5.70 4.48 4.73
C ARG A 103 4.53 5.44 4.46
N THR A 104 4.70 6.38 3.54
CA THR A 104 3.62 7.27 3.10
C THR A 104 2.45 6.47 2.52
N GLN A 105 2.72 5.50 1.64
CA GLN A 105 1.66 4.65 1.06
C GLN A 105 0.95 3.80 2.12
N VAL A 106 1.67 3.24 3.10
CA VAL A 106 1.08 2.52 4.23
C VAL A 106 0.12 3.44 5.00
N GLY A 107 0.51 4.68 5.27
CA GLY A 107 -0.34 5.68 5.92
C GLY A 107 -1.63 5.95 5.15
N GLU A 108 -1.52 6.27 3.87
CA GLU A 108 -2.65 6.57 2.99
C GLU A 108 -3.60 5.38 2.85
N ILE A 109 -3.07 4.18 2.60
CA ILE A 109 -3.86 2.95 2.49
C ILE A 109 -4.55 2.62 3.81
N SER A 110 -3.84 2.76 4.94
CA SER A 110 -4.41 2.54 6.27
C SER A 110 -5.56 3.50 6.55
N ALA A 111 -5.43 4.75 6.13
CA ALA A 111 -6.49 5.75 6.28
C ALA A 111 -7.68 5.47 5.36
N ASP A 112 -7.46 5.08 4.10
CA ASP A 112 -8.52 4.67 3.17
C ASP A 112 -9.33 3.51 3.77
N LEU A 113 -8.65 2.50 4.34
CA LEU A 113 -9.30 1.39 5.04
C LEU A 113 -10.11 1.84 6.26
N ASN A 114 -9.57 2.75 7.07
CA ASN A 114 -10.26 3.28 8.24
C ASN A 114 -11.53 4.04 7.84
N GLU A 115 -11.45 4.87 6.80
CA GLU A 115 -12.59 5.62 6.26
C GLU A 115 -13.65 4.69 5.64
N LEU A 116 -13.23 3.62 4.93
CA LEU A 116 -14.13 2.59 4.42
C LEU A 116 -14.88 1.86 5.54
N ALA A 117 -14.22 1.63 6.69
CA ALA A 117 -14.78 0.89 7.82
C ALA A 117 -15.67 1.73 8.76
N THR A 118 -15.44 3.04 8.88
CA THR A 118 -16.06 3.89 9.92
C THR A 118 -17.23 4.75 9.44
N ARG A 119 -17.44 4.87 8.12
CA ARG A 119 -18.52 5.67 7.55
C ARG A 119 -19.75 4.86 7.18
#